data_AF-A0A9D4FXI3-F1
#
_entry.id   AF-A0A9D4FXI3-F1
#
_cell.length_a   1.000
_cell.length_b   1.000
_cell.length_c   1.000
_cell.angle_alpha   90.00
_cell.angle_beta   90.00
_cell.angle_gamma   90.00
#
_symmetry.space_group_name_H-M   'P 1'
#
loop_
_entity.id
_entity.type
_entity.pdbx_description
1 polymer ?
#
loop_
_entity_poly.entity_id
_entity_poly.type
_entity_poly.pdbx_seq_one_letter_code
_entity_poly.pdbx_strand_id
1 'polypeptide(L)' 'MTDKALAAIAPSVTMSPDELASVLSIQPEMLQAIKADYTGVELIVQLLTEWRESDDAINLGEDALEELQKLILK' A
#
# COMPACT_ATOMS: atom_id res chain seq x y z
N MET A 1 8.90 13.16 5.35
CA MET A 1 7.79 13.27 6.34
C MET A 1 6.66 12.30 5.94
N THR A 2 6.98 11.04 5.63
CA THR A 2 6.27 10.37 4.52
C THR A 2 5.59 9.04 4.86
N ASP A 3 5.97 8.38 5.96
CA ASP A 3 5.26 7.21 6.52
C ASP A 3 3.93 7.59 7.18
N LYS A 4 3.85 8.80 7.73
CA LYS A 4 2.70 9.23 8.55
C LYS A 4 1.41 9.30 7.74
N ALA A 5 1.49 9.59 6.44
CA ALA A 5 0.33 9.64 5.55
C ALA A 5 -0.17 8.23 5.20
N LEU A 6 0.75 7.31 4.83
CA LEU A 6 0.40 5.91 4.55
C LEU A 6 -0.17 5.22 5.79
N ALA A 7 0.44 5.46 6.95
CA ALA A 7 -0.06 4.96 8.24
C ALA A 7 -1.44 5.52 8.63
N ALA A 8 -1.80 6.72 8.17
CA ALA A 8 -3.12 7.29 8.40
C ALA A 8 -4.20 6.65 7.50
N ILE A 9 -3.82 6.22 6.28
CA ILE A 9 -4.74 5.62 5.31
C ILE A 9 -4.91 4.12 5.56
N ALA A 10 -3.84 3.43 5.95
CA ALA A 10 -3.84 1.99 6.21
C ALA A 10 -5.03 1.47 7.05
N PRO A 11 -5.45 2.10 8.17
CA PRO A 11 -6.62 1.66 8.92
C PRO A 11 -7.96 1.94 8.23
N SER A 12 -7.98 2.84 7.23
CA SER A 12 -9.18 3.15 6.44
C SER A 12 -9.35 2.22 5.24
N VAL A 13 -8.33 1.40 4.94
CA VAL A 13 -8.38 0.37 3.90
C VAL A 13 -9.31 -0.74 4.34
N THR A 14 -10.42 -0.91 3.63
CA THR A 14 -11.43 -1.93 3.90
C THR A 14 -11.19 -3.23 3.13
N MET A 15 -10.36 -3.17 2.09
CA MET A 15 -10.00 -4.33 1.25
C MET A 15 -8.96 -5.23 1.92
N SER A 16 -8.92 -6.48 1.48
CA SER A 16 -7.96 -7.45 1.99
C SER A 16 -6.53 -7.11 1.54
N PRO A 17 -5.49 -7.51 2.29
CA PRO A 17 -4.09 -7.30 1.88
C PRO A 17 -3.77 -7.88 0.49
N ASP A 18 -4.39 -9.00 0.12
CA ASP A 18 -4.25 -9.62 -1.21
C ASP A 18 -4.89 -8.78 -2.32
N GLU A 19 -6.07 -8.19 -2.05
CA GLU A 19 -6.74 -7.30 -3.00
C GLU A 19 -5.95 -6.01 -3.18
N LEU A 20 -5.46 -5.45 -2.07
CA LEU A 20 -4.59 -4.29 -2.09
C LEU A 20 -3.31 -4.59 -2.87
N ALA A 21 -2.64 -5.71 -2.61
CA ALA A 21 -1.45 -6.11 -3.34
C ALA A 21 -1.72 -6.26 -4.84
N SER A 22 -2.86 -6.84 -5.22
CA SER A 22 -3.27 -6.94 -6.63
C SER A 22 -3.49 -5.57 -7.26
N VAL A 23 -4.12 -4.65 -6.55
CA VAL A 23 -4.34 -3.26 -6.97
C VAL A 23 -3.01 -2.54 -7.18
N LEU A 24 -2.09 -2.70 -6.25
CA LEU A 24 -0.77 -2.08 -6.26
C LEU A 24 0.20 -2.80 -7.20
N SER A 25 -0.25 -3.84 -7.91
CA SER A 25 0.62 -4.69 -8.74
C SER A 25 1.84 -5.23 -7.99
N ILE A 26 1.71 -5.45 -6.67
CA ILE A 26 2.75 -6.04 -5.83
C ILE A 26 2.90 -7.50 -6.21
N GLN A 27 4.14 -7.94 -6.40
CA GLN A 27 4.43 -9.32 -6.76
C GLN A 27 4.04 -10.28 -5.62
N PRO A 28 3.51 -11.47 -5.95
CA PRO A 28 3.05 -12.44 -4.95
C PRO A 28 4.18 -12.95 -4.04
N GLU A 29 5.42 -13.03 -4.55
CA GLU A 29 6.59 -13.36 -3.74
C GLU A 29 6.85 -12.30 -2.65
N MET A 30 6.69 -11.02 -3.01
CA MET A 30 6.90 -9.90 -2.12
C MET A 30 5.76 -9.80 -1.10
N LEU A 31 4.51 -10.02 -1.54
CA LEU A 31 3.36 -10.13 -0.65
C LEU A 31 3.56 -11.24 0.40
N GLN A 32 4.09 -12.40 0.02
CA GLN A 32 4.36 -13.48 0.96
C GLN A 32 5.46 -13.12 1.96
N ALA A 33 6.52 -12.45 1.51
CA ALA A 33 7.57 -11.95 2.40
C ALA A 33 7.00 -10.94 3.42
N ILE A 34 6.24 -9.96 2.97
CA ILE A 34 5.64 -8.95 3.86
C ILE A 34 4.64 -9.60 4.82
N LYS A 35 3.84 -10.57 4.37
CA LYS A 35 2.92 -11.34 5.23
C LYS A 35 3.63 -12.19 6.30
N ALA A 36 4.88 -12.58 6.06
CA ALA A 36 5.66 -13.35 7.02
C ALA A 36 6.15 -12.46 8.17
N ASP A 37 6.50 -11.21 7.88
CA ASP A 37 7.04 -10.25 8.84
C ASP A 37 5.98 -9.32 9.47
N TYR A 38 4.90 -9.02 8.75
CA TYR A 38 3.89 -8.02 9.14
C TYR A 38 2.47 -8.58 9.09
N THR A 39 1.61 -8.12 10.01
CA THR A 39 0.19 -8.54 10.07
C THR A 39 -0.75 -7.36 10.33
N GLY A 40 -2.03 -7.53 10.01
CA GLY A 40 -3.06 -6.53 10.28
C GLY A 40 -2.81 -5.19 9.56
N VAL A 41 -2.87 -4.08 10.31
CA VAL A 41 -2.67 -2.73 9.75
C VAL A 41 -1.22 -2.50 9.32
N GLU A 42 -0.23 -3.09 10.01
CA GLU A 42 1.19 -2.95 9.66
C GLU A 42 1.51 -3.57 8.30
N LEU A 43 0.89 -4.70 7.98
CA LEU A 43 0.96 -5.31 6.65
C LEU A 43 0.47 -4.36 5.55
N ILE A 44 -0.66 -3.69 5.80
CA ILE A 44 -1.21 -2.72 4.85
C ILE A 44 -0.27 -1.52 4.68
N VAL A 45 0.26 -0.97 5.78
CA VAL A 45 1.26 0.10 5.71
C VAL A 45 2.44 -0.34 4.85
N GLN A 46 2.94 -1.56 5.08
CA GLN A 46 4.12 -2.01 4.37
C GLN A 46 3.88 -2.28 2.88
N LEU A 47 2.71 -2.81 2.51
CA LEU A 47 2.32 -2.93 1.11
C LEU A 47 2.28 -1.56 0.40
N LEU A 48 1.78 -0.53 1.08
CA LEU A 48 1.73 0.83 0.56
C LEU A 48 3.13 1.46 0.46
N THR A 49 4.01 1.16 1.41
CA THR A 49 5.42 1.59 1.39
C THR A 49 6.16 0.96 0.20
N GLU A 50 6.04 -0.35 0.02
CA GLU A 50 6.69 -1.07 -1.09
C GLU A 50 6.18 -0.62 -2.46
N TRP A 51 4.88 -0.37 -2.58
CA TRP A 51 4.31 0.22 -3.79
C TRP A 51 4.89 1.61 -4.06
N ARG A 52 5.08 2.41 -3.01
CA ARG A 52 5.67 3.74 -3.13
C ARG A 52 7.12 3.70 -3.61
N GLU A 53 7.87 2.73 -3.13
CA GLU A 53 9.26 2.51 -3.53
C GLU A 53 9.38 1.91 -4.94
N SER A 54 8.29 1.37 -5.50
CA SER A 54 8.22 1.01 -6.92
C SER A 54 8.13 2.23 -7.84
N ASP A 55 8.75 2.12 -9.01
CA ASP A 55 8.80 3.13 -10.09
C ASP A 55 7.41 3.71 -10.48
N ASP A 56 6.34 2.93 -10.28
CA ASP A 56 4.95 3.32 -10.57
C ASP A 56 4.48 4.50 -9.70
N ALA A 57 4.81 4.50 -8.41
CA ALA A 57 4.41 5.55 -7.48
C ALA A 57 5.30 6.79 -7.53
N ILE A 58 6.57 6.62 -7.93
CA ILE A 58 7.52 7.73 -8.11
C ILE A 58 7.06 8.66 -9.24
N ASN A 59 6.42 8.12 -10.28
CA ASN A 59 5.86 8.91 -11.39
C ASN A 59 4.57 9.67 -11.02
N LEU A 60 3.88 9.29 -9.95
CA LEU A 60 2.59 9.87 -9.57
C LEU A 60 2.71 11.11 -8.64
N GLY A 61 3.89 11.43 -8.12
CA GLY A 61 4.13 12.68 -7.38
C GLY A 61 3.24 12.88 -6.14
N GLU A 62 2.97 14.13 -5.75
CA GLU A 62 2.07 14.47 -4.61
C GLU A 62 0.64 13.90 -4.76
N ASP A 63 0.20 13.61 -5.99
CA ASP A 63 -1.13 13.08 -6.32
C ASP A 63 -1.25 11.56 -6.09
N ALA A 64 -0.12 10.84 -5.98
CA ALA A 64 -0.09 9.39 -5.79
C ALA A 64 -0.92 8.93 -4.58
N LEU A 65 -0.88 9.73 -3.51
CA LEU A 65 -1.57 9.42 -2.26
C LEU A 65 -3.09 9.61 -2.38
N GLU A 66 -3.53 10.63 -3.12
CA GLU A 66 -4.96 10.91 -3.36
C GLU A 66 -5.58 9.88 -4.31
N GLU A 67 -4.89 9.54 -5.40
CA GLU A 67 -5.34 8.52 -6.34
C GLU A 67 -5.38 7.14 -5.68
N LEU A 68 -4.36 6.81 -4.88
CA LEU A 68 -4.34 5.60 -4.06
C LEU A 68 -5.52 5.55 -3.09
N GLN A 69 -5.79 6.63 -2.36
CA GLN A 69 -6.97 6.72 -1.48
C GLN A 69 -8.28 6.48 -2.23
N LYS A 70 -8.49 7.14 -3.38
CA LYS A 70 -9.71 6.94 -4.19
C LYS A 70 -9.87 5.49 -4.66
N LEU A 71 -8.75 4.82 -4.93
CA LEU A 71 -8.76 3.47 -5.45
C LEU A 71 -9.01 2.44 -4.35
N ILE A 72 -8.56 2.70 -3.11
CA ILE A 72 -8.70 1.79 -1.97
C ILE A 72 -9.85 2.08 -1.01
N LEU A 73 -10.47 3.27 -1.08
CA LEU A 73 -11.63 3.71 -0.28
C LEU A 73 -12.97 3.63 -1.02
N LYS A 74 -13.04 2.86 -2.11
CA LYS A 74 -14.23 2.73 -2.96
C LYS A 74 -15.40 2.00 -2.32
#